data_AF-A0A059F5H1-F1
#
_entry.id   AF-A0A059F5H1-F1
#
_cell.length_a   1.000
_cell.length_b   1.000
_cell.length_c   1.000
_cell.angle_alpha   90.00
_cell.angle_beta   90.00
_cell.angle_gamma   90.00
#
_symmetry.space_group_name_H-M   'P 1'
#
loop_
_entity.id
_entity.type
_entity.pdbx_description
1 polymer ?
#
loop_
_entity_poly.entity_id
_entity_poly.type
_entity_poly.pdbx_seq_one_letter_code
_entity_poly.pdbx_strand_id
1 'polypeptide(L)' 'EFVNKSSKAHTQSVESFNNLIKYEIKKRKGIITNKRQRFLNELCWRFNNIRDRFEKILELIKVSY' A
#
# COMPACT_ATOMS: atom_id res chain seq x y z
N GLU A 1 -8.76 -21.45 -9.73
CA GLU A 1 -8.04 -20.89 -8.56
C GLU A 1 -7.74 -19.43 -8.81
N PHE A 2 -7.91 -18.57 -7.80
CA PHE A 2 -7.57 -17.14 -7.85
C PHE A 2 -6.07 -16.91 -7.61
N VAL A 3 -5.23 -17.82 -8.10
CA VAL A 3 -3.78 -17.81 -7.96
C VAL A 3 -3.20 -17.95 -9.36
N ASN A 4 -2.34 -17.01 -9.74
CA ASN A 4 -1.64 -17.08 -11.01
C ASN A 4 -0.63 -18.24 -10.96
N LYS A 5 -0.68 -19.17 -11.92
CA LYS A 5 0.16 -20.38 -11.93
C LYS A 5 1.66 -20.11 -12.11
N SER A 6 2.05 -19.00 -12.76
CA SER A 6 3.45 -18.65 -12.99
C SER A 6 4.03 -17.80 -11.88
N SER A 7 3.28 -16.80 -11.38
CA SER A 7 3.77 -15.91 -10.32
C SER A 7 3.40 -16.33 -8.89
N LYS A 8 2.52 -17.34 -8.74
CA LYS A 8 1.87 -17.73 -7.48
C LYS A 8 1.13 -16.59 -6.77
N ALA A 9 0.95 -15.44 -7.42
CA ALA A 9 0.28 -14.30 -6.85
C ALA A 9 -1.22 -14.56 -6.77
N HIS A 10 -1.82 -14.23 -5.63
CA HIS A 10 -3.26 -14.25 -5.48
C HIS A 10 -3.86 -13.07 -6.27
N THR A 11 -4.72 -13.35 -7.25
CA THR A 11 -5.36 -12.33 -8.09
C THR A 11 -6.08 -11.28 -7.22
N GLN A 12 -6.69 -11.73 -6.11
CA GLN A 12 -7.39 -10.85 -5.18
C GLN A 12 -6.45 -9.86 -4.46
N SER A 13 -5.22 -10.27 -4.10
CA SER A 13 -4.27 -9.35 -3.45
C SER A 13 -3.76 -8.30 -4.43
N VAL A 14 -3.54 -8.69 -5.70
CA VAL A 14 -3.16 -7.77 -6.78
C VAL A 14 -4.29 -6.77 -7.06
N GLU A 15 -5.52 -7.24 -7.13
CA GLU A 15 -6.69 -6.39 -7.34
C GLU A 15 -6.90 -5.40 -6.18
N SER A 16 -6.80 -5.88 -4.94
CA SER A 16 -6.89 -5.04 -3.75
C SER A 16 -5.84 -3.92 -3.75
N PHE A 17 -4.59 -4.24 -4.10
CA PHE A 17 -3.51 -3.27 -4.20
C PHE A 17 -3.77 -2.22 -5.30
N ASN A 18 -4.22 -2.65 -6.48
CA ASN A 18 -4.57 -1.77 -7.58
C ASN A 18 -5.73 -0.82 -7.23
N ASN A 19 -6.74 -1.32 -6.51
CA ASN A 19 -7.86 -0.51 -6.05
C ASN A 19 -7.41 0.54 -5.02
N LEU A 20 -6.51 0.17 -4.11
CA LEU A 20 -5.91 1.11 -3.17
C LEU A 20 -5.15 2.24 -3.87
N ILE A 21 -4.34 1.91 -4.89
CA ILE A 21 -3.63 2.91 -5.72
C ILE A 21 -4.61 3.89 -6.36
N LYS A 22 -5.64 3.37 -7.05
CA LYS A 22 -6.66 4.19 -7.73
C LYS A 22 -7.39 5.11 -6.75
N TYR A 23 -7.76 4.58 -5.58
CA TYR A 23 -8.44 5.33 -4.52
C TYR A 23 -7.58 6.49 -4.03
N GLU A 24 -6.31 6.24 -3.68
CA GLU A 24 -5.42 7.28 -3.17
C GLU A 24 -5.08 8.35 -4.22
N ILE A 25 -4.92 7.97 -5.50
CA ILE A 25 -4.74 8.93 -6.61
C ILE A 25 -5.98 9.84 -6.72
N LYS A 26 -7.18 9.25 -6.70
CA LYS A 26 -8.44 10.02 -6.77
C LYS A 26 -8.58 10.96 -5.58
N LYS A 27 -8.30 10.48 -4.37
CA LYS A 27 -8.36 11.25 -3.12
C LYS A 27 -7.40 12.44 -3.13
N ARG A 28 -6.19 12.26 -3.66
CA ARG A 28 -5.15 13.30 -3.76
C ARG A 28 -5.34 14.24 -4.96
N LYS A 29 -6.35 14.01 -5.80
CA LYS A 29 -6.61 14.73 -7.06
C LYS A 29 -5.42 14.67 -8.02
N GLY A 30 -4.80 13.49 -8.12
CA GLY A 30 -3.62 13.25 -8.94
C GLY A 30 -2.30 13.38 -8.17
N ILE A 31 -1.20 13.07 -8.86
CA ILE A 31 0.15 13.03 -8.29
C ILE A 31 1.12 13.55 -9.35
N ILE A 32 1.86 14.60 -9.00
CA ILE A 32 2.91 15.15 -9.86
C ILE A 32 4.06 14.16 -10.03
N THR A 33 4.66 14.14 -11.23
CA THR A 33 5.62 13.10 -11.65
C THR A 33 6.78 12.91 -10.67
N ASN A 34 7.37 14.00 -10.18
CA ASN A 34 8.49 13.96 -9.24
C ASN A 34 8.13 13.40 -7.84
N LYS A 35 6.84 13.27 -7.49
CA LYS A 35 6.39 12.70 -6.21
C LYS A 35 5.93 11.24 -6.32
N ARG A 36 5.94 10.64 -7.51
CA ARG A 36 5.44 9.27 -7.73
C ARG A 36 6.19 8.22 -6.91
N GLN A 37 7.53 8.30 -6.83
CA GLN A 37 8.29 7.34 -6.03
C GLN A 37 7.94 7.42 -4.54
N ARG A 38 7.87 8.63 -3.99
CA ARG A 38 7.46 8.84 -2.59
C ARG A 38 6.06 8.31 -2.33
N PHE A 39 5.13 8.58 -3.25
CA PHE A 39 3.77 8.04 -3.17
C PHE A 39 3.74 6.51 -3.15
N LEU A 40 4.48 5.86 -4.05
CA LEU A 40 4.56 4.40 -4.09
C LEU A 40 5.15 3.83 -2.79
N ASN A 41 6.20 4.47 -2.24
CA ASN A 41 6.77 4.07 -0.96
C ASN A 41 5.75 4.15 0.18
N GLU A 42 4.99 5.26 0.26
CA GLU A 42 3.91 5.44 1.25
C GLU A 42 2.82 4.37 1.10
N LEU A 43 2.42 4.06 -0.13
CA LEU A 43 1.39 3.06 -0.41
C LEU A 43 1.84 1.64 -0.09
N CYS A 44 3.06 1.26 -0.51
CA CYS A 44 3.63 -0.05 -0.20
C CYS A 44 3.72 -0.24 1.31
N TRP A 45 4.20 0.77 2.04
CA TRP A 45 4.26 0.72 3.50
C TRP A 45 2.87 0.55 4.12
N ARG A 46 1.87 1.31 3.67
CA ARG A 46 0.48 1.19 4.17
C ARG A 46 -0.15 -0.17 3.90
N PHE A 47 0.12 -0.75 2.73
CA PHE A 47 -0.42 -2.04 2.32
C PHE A 47 0.22 -3.18 3.10
N ASN A 48 1.54 -3.16 3.24
CA ASN A 48 2.28 -4.21 3.97
C ASN A 48 1.97 -4.19 5.47
N ASN A 49 1.68 -3.01 6.04
CA ASN A 49 1.34 -2.86 7.46
C ASN A 49 -0.18 -2.65 7.64
N ILE A 50 -1.03 -3.30 6.83
CA ILE A 50 -2.48 -3.10 6.93
C ILE A 50 -3.09 -3.68 8.21
N ARG A 51 -2.52 -4.76 8.75
CA ARG A 51 -3.01 -5.45 9.96
C ARG A 51 -2.60 -4.70 11.23
N ASP A 52 -1.30 -4.43 11.38
CA ASP A 52 -0.73 -3.87 12.61
C ASP A 52 -0.35 -2.39 12.43
N ARG A 53 -1.14 -1.66 11.63
CA ARG A 53 -0.78 -0.31 11.18
C ARG A 53 -0.50 0.63 12.35
N PHE A 54 -1.34 0.59 13.37
CA PHE A 54 -1.24 1.48 14.52
C PHE A 54 0.06 1.25 15.29
N GLU A 55 0.36 0.01 15.63
CA GLU A 55 1.61 -0.38 16.31
C GLU A 55 2.83 0.01 15.47
N LYS A 56 2.80 -0.25 14.16
CA LYS A 56 3.90 0.13 13.25
C LYS A 56 4.10 1.64 13.14
N ILE A 57 3.04 2.44 13.28
CA ILE A 57 3.17 3.91 13.38
C ILE A 57 3.84 4.28 14.71
N LEU A 58 3.41 3.68 15.83
CA LEU A 58 3.99 3.96 17.15
C LEU A 58 5.49 3.64 17.19
N GLU A 59 5.91 2.50 16.62
CA GLU A 59 7.31 2.13 16.44
C GLU A 59 8.10 3.19 15.67
N LEU A 60 7.55 3.70 14.56
CA LEU A 60 8.21 4.72 13.73
C LEU A 60 8.39 6.06 14.45
N ILE A 61 7.40 6.47 15.23
CA ILE A 61 7.49 7.72 16.01
C ILE A 61 8.21 7.54 17.36
N LYS A 62 8.76 6.34 17.61
CA LYS A 62 9.50 5.98 18.83
C LYS A 62 8.68 6.17 20.12
N VAL A 63 7.36 6.00 20.04
CA VAL A 63 6.50 5.98 21.23
C VAL A 63 6.44 4.54 21.71
N SER A 64 7.08 4.27 22.85
CA SER A 64 7.01 3.00 23.58
C SER A 64 6.00 3.15 24.72
N TYR A 65 5.08 2.20 24.87
CA TYR A 65 4.26 2.06 26.08
C TYR A 65 4.96 1.11 27.06
#